data_AF-A0A2E9LGY3-F1
#
_entry.id   AF-A0A2E9LGY3-F1
#
_cell.length_a   1.000
_cell.length_b   1.000
_cell.length_c   1.000
_cell.angle_alpha   90.00
_cell.angle_beta   90.00
_cell.angle_gamma   90.00
#
_symmetry.space_group_name_H-M   'P 1'
#
loop_
_entity.id
_entity.type
_entity.pdbx_description
1 polymer ?
#
loop_
_entity_poly.entity_id
_entity_poly.type
_entity_poly.pdbx_seq_one_letter_code
_entity_poly.pdbx_strand_id
1 'polypeptide(L)'
;MSLISQETKNIRVMMVIEVLGRPPKHLEKTLNDIISKIDNEKGVSVKTKKINKPTLVKDQKDFYTNFVEIEVEIEEILSLAILLFKYMPAHIEIIHPELIALTNNGWNDILNELTRRLHGYDEIARVIQVEKGILEKRLRDVLEKNKK
;
A
#
# COMPACT_ATOMS: atom_id res chain seq x y z
N MET A 1 29.78 -19.17 4.41
CA MET A 1 28.37 -19.60 4.22
C MET A 1 27.45 -19.19 5.38
N SER A 2 27.95 -18.64 6.51
CA SER A 2 27.10 -18.26 7.66
C SER A 2 26.65 -16.79 7.70
N LEU A 3 27.32 -15.85 7.00
CA LEU A 3 26.99 -14.41 7.06
C LEU A 3 25.80 -14.03 6.15
N ILE A 4 25.72 -14.60 4.95
CA ILE A 4 24.64 -14.33 3.96
C ILE A 4 23.25 -14.66 4.51
N SER A 5 23.15 -15.63 5.44
CA SER A 5 21.86 -16.03 6.03
C SER A 5 21.30 -15.02 7.03
N GLN A 6 22.10 -14.13 7.60
CA GLN A 6 21.63 -13.14 8.57
C GLN A 6 21.26 -11.80 7.92
N GLU A 7 21.88 -11.46 6.78
CA GLU A 7 21.71 -10.17 6.10
C GLU A 7 20.35 -9.99 5.42
N THR A 8 19.62 -11.08 5.19
CA THR A 8 18.27 -11.06 4.58
C THR A 8 17.16 -11.40 5.57
N LYS A 9 17.49 -11.47 6.88
CA LYS A 9 16.57 -11.89 7.92
C LYS A 9 16.46 -10.86 9.04
N ASN A 10 15.35 -10.91 9.78
CA ASN A 10 15.06 -10.01 10.90
C ASN A 10 15.15 -8.52 10.52
N ILE A 11 14.54 -8.20 9.38
CA ILE A 11 14.49 -6.85 8.84
C ILE A 11 13.49 -6.05 9.67
N ARG A 12 13.92 -4.92 10.23
CA ARG A 12 13.03 -3.99 10.94
C ARG A 12 12.78 -2.78 10.08
N VAL A 13 11.51 -2.44 9.93
CA VAL A 13 11.06 -1.31 9.12
C VAL A 13 10.07 -0.44 9.87
N MET A 14 10.10 0.87 9.59
CA MET A 14 9.01 1.79 9.90
C MET A 14 8.15 1.94 8.65
N MET A 15 6.84 1.73 8.79
CA MET A 15 5.86 1.97 7.73
C MET A 15 4.85 3.02 8.15
N VAL A 16 4.48 3.88 7.20
CA VAL A 16 3.33 4.79 7.36
C VAL A 16 2.21 4.30 6.46
N ILE A 17 1.09 3.91 7.07
CA ILE A 17 -0.14 3.55 6.36
C ILE A 17 -1.11 4.72 6.46
N GLU A 18 -1.63 5.16 5.33
CA GLU A 18 -2.61 6.24 5.23
C GLU A 18 -3.94 5.71 4.69
N VAL A 19 -5.04 6.20 5.26
CA VAL A 19 -6.39 5.96 4.76
C VAL A 19 -7.13 7.27 4.61
N LEU A 20 -7.95 7.35 3.57
CA LEU A 20 -8.75 8.51 3.21
C LEU A 20 -10.21 8.10 3.06
N GLY A 21 -11.13 8.90 3.58
CA GLY A 21 -12.55 8.58 3.48
C GLY A 21 -13.50 9.39 4.36
N ARG A 22 -14.75 8.92 4.42
CA ARG A 22 -15.85 9.47 5.23
C ARG A 22 -16.63 8.32 5.89
N PRO A 23 -17.16 8.47 7.11
CA PRO A 23 -16.86 9.47 8.15
C PRO A 23 -15.55 9.15 8.91
N PRO A 24 -14.97 10.12 9.65
CA PRO A 24 -13.68 9.96 10.35
C PRO A 24 -13.65 8.80 11.36
N LYS A 25 -14.79 8.47 11.96
CA LYS A 25 -14.93 7.35 12.91
C LYS A 25 -14.60 5.97 12.28
N HIS A 26 -14.73 5.82 10.96
CA HIS A 26 -14.43 4.55 10.31
C HIS A 26 -12.95 4.43 9.94
N LEU A 27 -12.22 5.54 9.83
CA LEU A 27 -10.80 5.53 9.44
C LEU A 27 -9.93 4.81 10.48
N GLU A 28 -10.16 5.06 11.77
CA GLU A 28 -9.40 4.39 12.84
C GLU A 28 -9.66 2.88 12.88
N LYS A 29 -10.91 2.45 12.66
CA LYS A 29 -11.24 1.03 12.57
C LYS A 29 -10.52 0.39 11.38
N THR A 30 -10.58 1.02 10.20
CA THR A 30 -9.90 0.52 9.00
C THR A 30 -8.39 0.43 9.19
N LEU A 31 -7.75 1.41 9.84
CA LEU A 31 -6.33 1.34 10.16
C LEU A 31 -6.02 0.16 11.09
N ASN A 32 -6.81 -0.04 12.14
CA ASN A 32 -6.62 -1.19 13.03
C ASN A 32 -6.81 -2.54 12.29
N ASP A 33 -7.82 -2.64 11.42
CA ASP A 33 -8.05 -3.84 10.61
C ASP A 33 -6.88 -4.11 9.66
N ILE A 34 -6.28 -3.06 9.07
CA ILE A 34 -5.08 -3.20 8.22
C ILE A 34 -3.89 -3.67 9.05
N ILE A 35 -3.64 -3.06 10.21
CA ILE A 35 -2.53 -3.45 11.10
C ILE A 35 -2.69 -4.92 11.52
N SER A 36 -3.90 -5.34 11.92
CA SER A 36 -4.17 -6.74 12.26
C SER A 36 -3.95 -7.68 11.09
N LYS A 37 -4.26 -7.28 9.85
CA LYS A 37 -3.97 -8.10 8.68
C LYS A 37 -2.46 -8.20 8.43
N ILE A 38 -1.71 -7.11 8.57
CA ILE A 38 -0.24 -7.10 8.43
C ILE A 38 0.40 -8.02 9.48
N ASP A 39 -0.03 -7.94 10.73
CA ASP A 39 0.50 -8.77 11.83
C ASP A 39 0.18 -10.27 11.68
N ASN A 40 -0.84 -10.62 10.89
CA ASN A 40 -1.21 -11.99 10.57
C ASN A 40 -0.50 -12.53 9.31
N GLU A 41 0.31 -11.73 8.62
CA GLU A 41 1.12 -12.21 7.50
C GLU A 41 2.24 -13.13 8.00
N LYS A 42 2.53 -14.18 7.24
CA LYS A 42 3.57 -15.14 7.61
C LYS A 42 4.94 -14.45 7.66
N GLY A 43 5.65 -14.62 8.77
CA GLY A 43 7.00 -14.06 8.97
C GLY A 43 7.00 -12.54 9.18
N VAL A 44 5.88 -11.97 9.63
CA VAL A 44 5.71 -10.55 9.92
C VAL A 44 5.23 -10.41 11.36
N SER A 45 5.75 -9.42 12.08
CA SER A 45 5.32 -9.08 13.44
C SER A 45 5.34 -7.57 13.64
N VAL A 46 4.19 -7.00 13.97
CA VAL A 46 4.05 -5.58 14.31
C VAL A 46 4.50 -5.39 15.76
N LYS A 47 5.51 -4.54 15.96
CA LYS A 47 6.11 -4.29 17.29
C LYS A 47 5.50 -3.08 17.97
N THR A 48 5.34 -2.00 17.22
CA THR A 48 4.77 -0.75 17.74
C THR A 48 3.78 -0.17 16.73
N LYS A 49 2.79 0.55 17.24
CA LYS A 49 1.85 1.31 16.42
C LYS A 49 1.54 2.64 17.09
N LYS A 50 1.50 3.70 16.28
CA LYS A 50 1.15 5.05 16.70
C LYS A 50 0.13 5.61 15.71
N ILE A 51 -1.14 5.55 16.12
CA ILE A 51 -2.25 6.06 15.32
C ILE A 51 -2.40 7.55 15.59
N ASN A 52 -2.39 8.34 14.53
CA ASN A 52 -2.62 9.77 14.65
C ASN A 52 -4.12 10.11 14.57
N LYS A 53 -4.47 11.38 14.81
CA LYS A 53 -5.85 11.83 14.76
C LYS A 53 -6.24 12.12 13.30
N PRO A 54 -7.46 11.76 12.86
CA PRO A 54 -7.95 12.14 11.55
C PRO A 54 -7.89 13.65 11.34
N THR A 55 -7.42 14.08 10.17
CA THR A 55 -7.36 15.48 9.75
C THR A 55 -8.25 15.70 8.53
N LEU A 56 -8.85 16.89 8.42
CA LEU A 56 -9.67 17.24 7.27
C LEU A 56 -8.75 17.46 6.05
N VAL A 57 -9.11 16.85 4.92
CA VAL A 57 -8.38 17.07 3.67
C VAL A 57 -8.67 18.49 3.18
N LYS A 58 -7.60 19.23 2.85
CA LYS A 58 -7.71 20.59 2.30
C LYS A 58 -8.60 20.55 1.05
N ASP A 59 -9.49 21.53 0.95
CA ASP A 59 -10.38 21.73 -0.20
C ASP A 59 -11.43 20.63 -0.45
N GLN A 60 -11.64 19.70 0.49
CA GLN A 60 -12.71 18.69 0.41
C GLN A 60 -13.60 18.67 1.64
N LYS A 61 -14.85 19.10 1.48
CA LYS A 61 -15.84 19.08 2.56
C LYS A 61 -16.12 17.65 3.02
N ASP A 62 -16.08 17.43 4.32
CA ASP A 62 -16.37 16.15 5.00
C ASP A 62 -15.44 14.98 4.62
N PHE A 63 -14.28 15.23 3.99
CA PHE A 63 -13.30 14.21 3.66
C PHE A 63 -12.12 14.27 4.63
N TYR A 64 -11.74 13.12 5.18
CA TYR A 64 -10.72 13.03 6.22
C TYR A 64 -9.64 12.07 5.78
N THR A 65 -8.40 12.37 6.18
CA THR A 65 -7.29 11.43 6.13
C THR A 65 -6.87 11.07 7.54
N ASN A 66 -6.44 9.83 7.74
CA ASN A 66 -5.74 9.43 8.95
C ASN A 66 -4.57 8.53 8.58
N PHE A 67 -3.51 8.57 9.38
CA PHE A 67 -2.35 7.73 9.20
C PHE A 67 -1.88 7.09 10.49
N VAL A 68 -1.20 5.97 10.35
CA VAL A 68 -0.55 5.23 11.43
C VAL A 68 0.90 4.96 11.06
N GLU A 69 1.78 5.19 12.02
CA GLU A 69 3.17 4.76 11.99
C GLU A 69 3.25 3.39 12.68
N ILE A 70 3.80 2.38 12.00
CA ILE A 70 4.01 1.05 12.56
C ILE A 70 5.45 0.60 12.39
N GLU A 71 6.04 0.06 13.46
CA GLU A 71 7.30 -0.66 13.38
C GLU A 71 7.01 -2.14 13.18
N VAL A 72 7.63 -2.74 12.18
CA VAL A 72 7.39 -4.13 11.78
C VAL A 72 8.71 -4.86 11.66
N GLU A 73 8.77 -6.04 12.27
CA GLU A 73 9.85 -7.01 12.09
C GLU A 73 9.43 -8.05 11.06
N ILE A 74 10.33 -8.34 10.12
CA ILE A 74 10.07 -9.17 8.95
C ILE A 74 11.19 -10.20 8.83
N GLU A 75 10.82 -11.47 8.71
CA GLU A 75 11.77 -12.58 8.66
C GLU A 75 12.56 -12.63 7.35
N GLU A 76 12.01 -12.19 6.23
CA GLU A 76 12.61 -12.29 4.90
C GLU A 76 12.33 -11.05 4.04
N ILE A 77 13.30 -10.62 3.22
CA ILE A 77 13.14 -9.43 2.36
C ILE A 77 11.99 -9.55 1.35
N LEU A 78 11.70 -10.77 0.87
CA LEU A 78 10.63 -10.98 -0.09
C LEU A 78 9.26 -10.71 0.55
N SER A 79 9.10 -11.03 1.83
CA SER A 79 7.89 -10.68 2.60
C SER A 79 7.72 -9.17 2.70
N LEU A 80 8.80 -8.40 2.86
CA LEU A 80 8.73 -6.92 2.80
C LEU A 80 8.21 -6.46 1.44
N ALA A 81 8.75 -6.96 0.33
CA ALA A 81 8.29 -6.60 -1.00
C ALA A 81 6.79 -6.91 -1.19
N ILE A 82 6.33 -8.07 -0.72
CA ILE A 82 4.90 -8.44 -0.75
C ILE A 82 4.05 -7.48 0.08
N LEU A 83 4.49 -7.10 1.28
CA LEU A 83 3.79 -6.11 2.12
C LEU A 83 3.66 -4.76 1.41
N LEU A 84 4.74 -4.28 0.79
CA LEU A 84 4.74 -3.01 0.05
C LEU A 84 3.69 -3.02 -1.06
N PHE A 85 3.57 -4.11 -1.83
CA PHE A 85 2.57 -4.20 -2.90
C PHE A 85 1.15 -4.46 -2.42
N LYS A 86 0.98 -5.17 -1.30
CA LYS A 86 -0.35 -5.54 -0.80
C LYS A 86 -1.01 -4.39 -0.03
N TYR A 87 -0.23 -3.67 0.77
CA TYR A 87 -0.75 -2.63 1.67
C TYR A 87 -0.41 -1.21 1.22
N MET A 88 0.49 -1.06 0.24
CA MET A 88 0.83 0.22 -0.39
C MET A 88 1.05 1.34 0.64
N PRO A 89 2.04 1.18 1.55
CA PRO A 89 2.32 2.22 2.52
C PRO A 89 2.68 3.53 1.83
N ALA A 90 2.31 4.65 2.44
CA ALA A 90 2.69 5.98 1.98
C ALA A 90 4.20 6.22 2.16
N HIS A 91 4.82 5.56 3.14
CA HIS A 91 6.25 5.65 3.41
C HIS A 91 6.78 4.35 4.02
N ILE A 92 8.04 4.03 3.71
CA ILE A 92 8.80 2.90 4.23
C ILE A 92 10.23 3.37 4.55
N GLU A 93 10.73 3.01 5.73
CA GLU A 93 12.11 3.21 6.15
C GLU A 93 12.66 1.90 6.72
N ILE A 94 13.83 1.47 6.25
CA ILE A 94 14.52 0.29 6.78
C ILE A 94 15.42 0.73 7.93
N ILE A 95 15.12 0.24 9.14
CA ILE A 95 15.87 0.54 10.37
C ILE A 95 17.04 -0.43 10.54
N HIS A 96 16.84 -1.68 10.14
CA HIS A 96 17.84 -2.74 10.25
C HIS A 96 17.55 -3.87 9.25
N PRO A 97 18.57 -4.56 8.70
CA PRO A 97 20.01 -4.27 8.81
C PRO A 97 20.43 -3.08 7.93
N GLU A 98 21.66 -2.59 8.14
CA GLU A 98 22.27 -1.54 7.30
C GLU A 98 22.60 -2.04 5.89
N LEU A 99 22.99 -3.32 5.77
CA LEU A 99 23.32 -3.96 4.51
C LEU A 99 22.41 -5.16 4.27
N ILE A 100 21.79 -5.19 3.09
CA ILE A 100 20.99 -6.32 2.60
C ILE A 100 21.64 -6.83 1.32
N ALA A 101 22.22 -8.02 1.38
CA ALA A 101 22.82 -8.67 0.21
C ALA A 101 21.85 -9.69 -0.39
N LEU A 102 21.59 -9.59 -1.69
CA LEU A 102 20.74 -10.54 -2.41
C LEU A 102 21.48 -11.17 -3.58
N THR A 103 21.15 -12.43 -3.84
CA THR A 103 21.57 -13.12 -5.05
C THR A 103 20.77 -12.61 -6.25
N ASN A 104 21.25 -12.89 -7.47
CA ASN A 104 20.51 -12.56 -8.70
C ASN A 104 19.09 -13.14 -8.68
N ASN A 105 18.90 -14.35 -8.12
CA ASN A 105 17.58 -14.96 -8.00
C ASN A 105 16.67 -14.16 -7.06
N GLY A 106 17.16 -13.74 -5.89
CA GLY A 106 16.39 -12.93 -4.95
C GLY A 106 15.99 -11.56 -5.52
N TRP A 107 16.89 -10.92 -6.26
CA TRP A 107 16.56 -9.70 -7.00
C TRP A 107 15.52 -9.95 -8.09
N ASN A 108 15.66 -11.02 -8.87
CA ASN A 108 14.70 -11.38 -9.91
C ASN A 108 13.30 -11.61 -9.34
N ASP A 109 13.17 -12.27 -8.19
CA ASP A 109 11.88 -12.52 -7.55
C ASP A 109 11.17 -11.21 -7.18
N ILE A 110 11.89 -10.27 -6.55
CA ILE A 110 11.35 -8.95 -6.16
C ILE A 110 10.98 -8.13 -7.40
N LEU A 111 11.86 -8.05 -8.40
CA LEU A 111 11.67 -7.23 -9.59
C LEU A 111 10.57 -7.78 -10.51
N ASN A 112 10.42 -9.10 -10.60
CA ASN A 112 9.34 -9.73 -11.34
C ASN A 112 7.99 -9.50 -10.65
N GLU A 113 7.91 -9.59 -9.33
CA GLU A 113 6.67 -9.28 -8.60
C GLU A 113 6.29 -7.80 -8.75
N LEU A 114 7.27 -6.88 -8.68
CA LEU A 114 7.05 -5.46 -8.97
C LEU A 114 6.47 -5.26 -10.38
N THR A 115 7.12 -5.86 -11.38
CA THR A 115 6.70 -5.75 -12.79
C THR A 115 5.29 -6.29 -13.00
N ARG A 116 4.97 -7.44 -12.38
CA ARG A 116 3.65 -8.06 -12.43
C ARG A 116 2.56 -7.15 -11.85
N ARG A 117 2.83 -6.51 -10.71
CA ARG A 117 1.89 -5.58 -10.06
C ARG A 117 1.67 -4.33 -10.89
N LEU A 118 2.74 -3.72 -11.39
CA LEU A 118 2.66 -2.54 -12.25
C LEU A 118 1.89 -2.82 -13.54
N HIS A 119 2.15 -3.96 -14.18
CA HIS A 119 1.44 -4.36 -15.39
C HIS A 119 -0.06 -4.53 -15.13
N GLY A 120 -0.44 -5.20 -14.03
CA GLY A 120 -1.85 -5.34 -13.65
C GLY A 120 -2.54 -4.00 -13.37
N TYR A 121 -1.85 -3.04 -12.73
CA TYR A 121 -2.40 -1.70 -12.52
C TYR A 121 -2.58 -0.92 -13.82
N ASP A 122 -1.62 -1.02 -14.76
CA ASP A 122 -1.70 -0.40 -16.08
C ASP A 122 -2.88 -0.97 -16.90
N GLU A 123 -3.12 -2.28 -16.84
CA GLU A 123 -4.30 -2.90 -17.44
C GLU A 123 -5.62 -2.34 -16.88
N ILE A 124 -5.75 -2.28 -15.55
CA ILE A 124 -6.94 -1.74 -14.89
C ILE A 124 -7.14 -0.26 -15.27
N ALA A 125 -6.07 0.54 -15.28
CA ALA A 125 -6.14 1.94 -15.65
C ALA A 125 -6.60 2.15 -17.09
N ARG A 126 -6.11 1.33 -18.04
CA ARG A 126 -6.56 1.36 -19.44
C ARG A 126 -8.05 1.04 -19.58
N VAL A 127 -8.54 0.01 -18.88
CA VAL A 127 -9.97 -0.34 -18.89
C VAL A 127 -10.80 0.83 -18.38
N ILE A 128 -10.43 1.43 -17.25
CA ILE A 128 -11.14 2.57 -16.67
C ILE A 128 -11.16 3.77 -17.62
N GLN A 129 -10.05 4.05 -18.33
CA GLN A 129 -10.00 5.15 -19.31
C GLN A 129 -10.99 4.93 -20.47
N VAL A 130 -11.07 3.70 -20.99
CA VAL A 130 -12.02 3.35 -22.06
C VAL A 130 -13.47 3.47 -21.57
N GLU A 131 -13.79 2.88 -20.42
CA GLU A 131 -15.13 2.93 -19.83
C GLU A 131 -15.57 4.37 -19.53
N LYS A 132 -14.67 5.19 -18.98
CA LYS A 132 -14.91 6.62 -18.76
C LYS A 132 -15.27 7.33 -20.06
N GLY A 133 -14.52 7.09 -21.14
CA GLY A 133 -14.81 7.69 -22.45
C GLY A 133 -16.20 7.31 -22.99
N ILE A 134 -16.60 6.03 -22.84
CA ILE A 134 -17.94 5.56 -23.23
C ILE A 134 -19.02 6.24 -22.38
N LEU A 135 -18.81 6.33 -21.06
CA LEU A 135 -19.76 6.93 -20.14
C LEU A 135 -19.95 8.42 -20.41
N GLU A 136 -18.87 9.17 -20.62
CA GLU A 136 -18.91 10.59 -20.97
C GLU A 136 -19.67 10.84 -22.27
N LYS A 137 -19.48 9.99 -23.28
CA LYS A 137 -20.23 10.09 -24.55
C LYS A 137 -21.73 9.88 -24.32
N ARG A 138 -22.12 8.81 -23.61
CA ARG A 138 -23.53 8.53 -23.32
C ARG A 138 -24.19 9.63 -22.51
N LEU A 139 -23.47 10.21 -21.54
CA LEU A 139 -23.97 11.32 -20.73
C LEU A 139 -24.27 12.56 -21.59
N ARG A 140 -23.39 12.91 -22.53
CA ARG A 140 -23.64 14.01 -23.47
C ARG A 140 -24.88 13.77 -24.32
N ASP A 141 -25.02 12.57 -24.89
CA ASP A 141 -26.18 12.21 -25.72
C ASP A 141 -27.51 12.36 -24.96
N VAL A 142 -27.55 11.99 -23.67
CA VAL A 142 -28.74 12.14 -22.82
C VAL A 142 -29.03 13.61 -22.50
N LEU A 143 -28.00 14.39 -22.16
CA LEU A 143 -28.16 15.81 -21.83
C LEU A 143 -28.59 16.65 -23.04
N GLU A 144 -28.12 16.30 -24.25
CA GLU A 144 -28.53 16.99 -25.48
C GLU A 144 -29.96 16.63 -25.89
N LYS A 145 -30.40 15.37 -25.67
CA LYS A 145 -31.78 14.95 -25.91
C LYS A 145 -32.78 15.65 -24.99
N ASN A 146 -32.41 15.92 -23.73
CA ASN A 146 -33.28 16.61 -22.77
C ASN A 146 -33.35 18.14 -22.98
N LYS A 147 -32.55 18.71 -23.90
CA LYS A 147 -32.60 20.14 -24.26
C LYS A 147 -33.50 20.44 -25.48
N LYS A 148 -34.00 19.41 -26.16
CA LYS A 148 -34.98 19.51 -27.25
C LYS A 148 -36.36 19.16 -26.73
#